data_AF-A0AAV7TXG2-F1
#
_entry.id   AF-A0AAV7TXG2-F1
#
_cell.length_a   1.000
_cell.length_b   1.000
_cell.length_c   1.000
_cell.angle_alpha   90.00
_cell.angle_beta   90.00
_cell.angle_gamma   90.00
#
_symmetry.space_group_name_H-M   'P 1'
#
loop_
_entity.id
_entity.type
_entity.pdbx_description
1 polymer ?
#
loop_
_entity_poly.entity_id
_entity_poly.type
_entity_poly.pdbx_seq_one_letter_code
_entity_poly.pdbx_strand_id
1 'polypeptide(L)'
;MGKSKRLASLQGNTTELYTTPAMSGQREMHLTRRRTDVGLVTPVAEPMRAELLAAIQGSREALEGKMKSVAVEVKLLQVDLWKVSDRVHITKGSISELRTEVDTLRKQMVEVTSRAGTLEDRVEDAEGGSRCNNIRLIGFPKWAEGSSTEAFVEHWV
;
A
#
# COMPACT_ATOMS: atom_id res chain seq x y z
N MET A 1 7.98 -28.21 -5.15
CA MET A 1 8.27 -28.89 -6.43
C MET A 1 7.56 -28.13 -7.55
N GLY A 2 8.18 -27.99 -8.72
CA GLY A 2 7.52 -27.45 -9.92
C GLY A 2 8.33 -27.83 -11.16
N LYS A 3 7.72 -28.56 -12.10
CA LYS A 3 8.38 -29.03 -13.33
C LYS A 3 7.63 -28.47 -14.54
N SER A 4 8.30 -27.65 -15.34
CA SER A 4 7.88 -27.37 -16.72
C SER A 4 9.01 -27.77 -17.67
N LYS A 5 8.73 -28.77 -18.53
CA LYS A 5 9.62 -29.26 -19.59
C LYS A 5 8.80 -29.48 -20.87
N ARG A 6 9.02 -28.59 -21.84
CA ARG A 6 8.75 -28.60 -23.29
C ARG A 6 9.13 -27.16 -23.74
N LEU A 7 9.69 -26.91 -24.92
CA LEU A 7 9.43 -27.53 -26.22
C LEU A 7 10.70 -27.96 -26.98
N ALA A 8 10.53 -29.00 -27.79
CA ALA A 8 11.16 -29.25 -29.08
C ALA A 8 10.02 -29.78 -29.99
N SER A 9 10.09 -29.83 -31.33
CA SER A 9 11.14 -29.43 -32.29
C SER A 9 10.56 -28.31 -33.21
N LEU A 10 10.82 -28.09 -34.51
CA LEU A 10 11.54 -28.76 -35.60
C LEU A 10 12.07 -27.70 -36.62
N GLN A 11 12.82 -28.13 -37.63
CA GLN A 11 13.28 -27.31 -38.76
C GLN A 11 12.25 -27.26 -39.91
N GLY A 12 12.36 -26.24 -40.77
CA GLY A 12 11.57 -26.13 -42.00
C GLY A 12 12.14 -25.10 -42.97
N ASN A 13 13.22 -25.45 -43.69
CA ASN A 13 13.66 -24.67 -44.85
C ASN A 13 12.72 -24.91 -46.04
N THR A 14 12.51 -23.89 -46.86
CA THR A 14 11.91 -24.08 -48.20
C THR A 14 12.65 -23.19 -49.20
N THR A 15 13.47 -23.85 -50.03
CA THR A 15 14.17 -23.22 -51.15
C THR A 15 13.36 -23.49 -52.41
N GLU A 16 12.69 -22.49 -52.98
CA GLU A 16 12.08 -22.63 -54.30
C GLU A 16 13.07 -22.22 -55.39
N LEU A 17 13.60 -23.24 -56.08
CA LEU A 17 14.39 -23.10 -57.30
C LEU A 17 13.47 -23.06 -58.52
N TYR A 18 13.35 -21.92 -59.18
CA TYR A 18 12.74 -21.86 -60.52
C TYR A 18 13.80 -21.73 -61.60
N THR A 19 14.08 -22.86 -62.24
CA THR A 19 14.83 -22.95 -63.51
C THR A 19 13.85 -22.96 -64.67
N THR A 20 14.12 -22.19 -65.73
CA THR A 20 13.37 -22.28 -67.00
C THR A 20 14.35 -22.02 -68.16
N PRO A 21 14.36 -22.84 -69.22
CA PRO A 21 15.46 -22.85 -70.19
C PRO A 21 15.36 -21.74 -71.25
N ALA A 22 16.51 -21.41 -71.85
CA ALA A 22 16.59 -20.50 -73.00
C ALA A 22 16.21 -21.21 -74.31
N MET A 23 15.60 -20.47 -75.24
CA MET A 23 15.59 -20.80 -76.67
C MET A 23 15.76 -19.53 -77.53
N SER A 24 16.31 -19.73 -78.73
CA SER A 24 16.68 -18.66 -79.68
C SER A 24 15.45 -18.02 -80.37
N GLY A 25 15.60 -16.76 -80.81
CA GLY A 25 14.54 -15.97 -81.44
C GLY A 25 15.04 -14.72 -82.17
N GLN A 26 16.14 -14.82 -82.91
CA GLN A 26 16.79 -13.69 -83.60
C GLN A 26 15.93 -13.13 -84.75
N ARG A 27 15.48 -11.87 -84.64
CA ARG A 27 14.92 -11.09 -85.75
C ARG A 27 15.05 -9.58 -85.51
N GLU A 28 15.92 -8.93 -86.28
CA GLU A 28 15.93 -7.47 -86.41
C GLU A 28 14.77 -7.00 -87.29
N MET A 29 14.26 -5.78 -87.09
CA MET A 29 13.97 -4.85 -88.20
C MET A 29 13.58 -3.43 -87.73
N HIS A 30 14.21 -2.45 -88.38
CA HIS A 30 13.81 -1.05 -88.59
C HIS A 30 13.54 -0.11 -87.40
N LEU A 31 14.56 0.71 -87.14
CA LEU A 31 14.49 2.04 -86.55
C LEU A 31 13.46 2.96 -87.25
N THR A 32 12.50 3.51 -86.51
CA THR A 32 11.81 4.75 -86.88
C THR A 32 11.80 5.76 -85.74
N ARG A 33 12.42 6.92 -85.99
CA ARG A 33 12.68 8.00 -85.03
C ARG A 33 11.39 8.78 -84.71
N ARG A 34 10.64 8.37 -83.69
CA ARG A 34 9.63 9.25 -83.07
C ARG A 34 10.30 10.28 -82.15
N ARG A 35 9.93 11.55 -82.29
CA ARG A 35 10.23 12.59 -81.30
C ARG A 35 9.63 12.17 -79.96
N THR A 36 10.47 12.14 -78.93
CA THR A 36 10.04 12.58 -77.60
C THR A 36 10.38 14.07 -77.51
N ASP A 37 9.37 14.92 -77.49
CA ASP A 37 9.57 16.26 -76.95
C ASP A 37 9.90 16.09 -75.46
N VAL A 38 11.06 16.59 -75.04
CA VAL A 38 11.53 16.48 -73.65
C VAL A 38 10.72 17.47 -72.81
N GLY A 39 9.51 17.05 -72.44
CA GLY A 39 8.62 17.80 -71.58
C GLY A 39 9.32 18.17 -70.27
N LEU A 40 9.15 19.42 -69.86
CA LEU A 40 9.78 20.01 -68.68
C LEU A 40 9.26 19.32 -67.41
N VAL A 41 9.93 18.24 -66.96
CA VAL A 41 9.64 17.59 -65.68
C VAL A 41 10.07 18.54 -64.56
N THR A 42 9.06 19.15 -63.93
CA THR A 42 9.24 20.19 -62.90
C THR A 42 9.93 19.64 -61.65
N PRO A 43 10.91 20.34 -61.05
CA PRO A 43 11.68 19.86 -59.89
C PRO A 43 10.93 19.90 -58.54
N VAL A 44 9.60 20.04 -58.55
CA VAL A 44 8.77 20.38 -57.38
C VAL A 44 8.52 19.18 -56.44
N ALA A 45 8.74 17.94 -56.89
CA ALA A 45 8.47 16.74 -56.10
C ALA A 45 9.48 16.47 -54.97
N GLU A 46 10.77 16.72 -55.18
CA GLU A 46 11.82 16.45 -54.18
C GLU A 46 11.78 17.34 -52.92
N PRO A 47 11.54 18.67 -52.97
CA PRO A 47 11.49 19.48 -51.74
C PRO A 47 10.36 19.02 -50.80
N MET A 48 9.17 18.73 -51.33
CA MET A 48 8.05 18.21 -50.54
C MET A 48 8.38 16.85 -49.89
N ARG A 49 9.12 15.99 -50.60
CA ARG A 49 9.60 14.71 -50.06
C ARG A 49 10.62 14.90 -48.94
N ALA A 50 11.51 15.90 -49.05
CA ALA A 50 12.47 16.24 -48.00
C ALA A 50 11.77 16.81 -46.74
N GLU A 51 10.80 17.71 -46.92
CA GLU A 51 9.98 18.27 -45.83
C GLU A 51 9.21 17.20 -45.06
N LEU A 52 8.58 16.25 -45.77
CA LEU A 52 7.87 15.13 -45.14
C LEU A 52 8.81 14.23 -44.33
N LEU A 53 10.02 13.94 -44.83
CA LEU A 53 11.02 13.15 -44.09
C LEU A 53 11.53 13.90 -42.85
N ALA A 54 11.74 15.22 -42.94
CA ALA A 54 12.12 16.06 -41.80
C ALA A 54 11.02 16.11 -40.74
N ALA A 55 9.75 16.25 -41.14
CA ALA A 55 8.60 16.22 -40.24
C ALA A 55 8.44 14.86 -39.54
N ILE A 56 8.62 13.75 -40.27
CA ILE A 56 8.61 12.39 -39.70
C ILE A 56 9.73 12.24 -38.67
N GLN A 57 10.97 12.63 -38.99
CA GLN A 57 12.11 12.50 -38.09
C GLN A 57 11.94 13.39 -36.83
N GLY A 58 11.50 14.63 -36.97
CA GLY A 58 11.18 15.49 -35.82
C GLY A 58 10.05 14.95 -34.95
N SER A 59 9.00 14.35 -35.55
CA SER A 59 7.92 13.70 -34.80
C SER A 59 8.40 12.47 -34.01
N ARG A 60 9.33 11.70 -34.59
CA ARG A 60 9.99 10.55 -33.96
C ARG A 60 10.84 10.98 -32.77
N GLU A 61 11.68 12.01 -32.94
CA GLU A 61 12.53 12.54 -31.87
C GLU A 61 11.71 13.10 -30.72
N ALA A 62 10.64 13.84 -31.02
CA ALA A 62 9.70 14.33 -30.01
C ALA A 62 8.96 13.19 -29.27
N LEU A 63 8.60 12.11 -29.97
CA LEU A 63 8.01 10.92 -29.35
C LEU A 63 9.02 10.16 -28.48
N GLU A 64 10.26 10.01 -28.93
CA GLU A 64 11.34 9.37 -28.17
C GLU A 64 11.67 10.16 -26.89
N GLY A 65 11.69 11.50 -26.95
CA GLY A 65 11.83 12.38 -25.80
C GLY A 65 10.68 12.19 -24.78
N LYS A 66 9.43 12.19 -25.25
CA LYS A 66 8.26 11.92 -24.40
C LYS A 66 8.31 10.52 -23.77
N MET A 67 8.70 9.49 -24.52
CA MET A 67 8.81 8.12 -23.99
C MET A 67 9.89 8.01 -22.92
N LYS A 68 11.01 8.75 -23.06
CA LYS A 68 12.05 8.86 -22.02
C LYS A 68 11.54 9.55 -20.76
N SER A 69 10.75 10.62 -20.88
CA SER A 69 10.11 11.29 -19.72
C SER A 69 9.20 10.33 -18.95
N VAL A 70 8.25 9.69 -19.65
CA VAL A 70 7.33 8.71 -19.05
C VAL A 70 8.09 7.55 -18.40
N ALA A 71 9.19 7.08 -18.99
CA ALA A 71 10.04 6.03 -18.40
C ALA A 71 10.82 6.47 -17.15
N VAL A 72 10.99 7.78 -16.90
CA VAL A 72 11.51 8.33 -15.64
C VAL A 72 10.38 8.50 -14.63
N GLU A 73 9.26 9.08 -15.04
CA GLU A 73 8.08 9.29 -14.18
C GLU A 73 7.53 7.97 -13.61
N VAL A 74 7.44 6.91 -14.43
CA VAL A 74 7.04 5.56 -13.98
C VAL A 74 8.01 5.00 -12.93
N LYS A 75 9.32 5.27 -13.02
CA LYS A 75 10.30 4.82 -12.00
C LYS A 75 10.15 5.59 -10.68
N LEU A 76 9.86 6.89 -10.74
CA LEU A 76 9.57 7.69 -9.55
C LEU A 76 8.29 7.19 -8.86
N LEU A 77 7.22 6.95 -9.64
CA LEU A 77 5.97 6.38 -9.13
C LEU A 77 6.15 4.98 -8.52
N GLN A 78 7.02 4.13 -9.07
CA GLN A 78 7.37 2.83 -8.47
C GLN A 78 8.06 2.99 -7.10
N VAL A 79 8.99 3.95 -6.98
CA VAL A 79 9.68 4.25 -5.71
C VAL A 79 8.71 4.82 -4.67
N ASP A 80 7.81 5.72 -5.05
CA ASP A 80 6.85 6.32 -4.13
C ASP A 80 5.75 5.34 -3.71
N LEU A 81 5.30 4.46 -4.62
CA LEU A 81 4.40 3.35 -4.29
C LEU A 81 5.04 2.40 -3.25
N TRP A 82 6.34 2.12 -3.38
CA TRP A 82 7.06 1.31 -2.39
C TRP A 82 7.12 2.01 -1.02
N LYS A 83 7.45 3.31 -0.96
CA LYS A 83 7.41 4.09 0.29
C LYS A 83 6.02 4.10 0.94
N VAL A 84 4.95 4.20 0.15
CA VAL A 84 3.58 4.15 0.67
C VAL A 84 3.24 2.75 1.20
N SER A 85 3.63 1.69 0.48
CA SER A 85 3.44 0.30 0.93
C SER A 85 4.15 0.02 2.26
N ASP A 86 5.40 0.47 2.41
CA ASP A 86 6.20 0.33 3.63
C ASP A 86 5.56 1.08 4.82
N ARG A 87 5.22 2.36 4.64
CA ARG A 87 4.49 3.15 5.66
C ARG A 87 3.17 2.49 6.07
N VAL A 88 2.42 1.91 5.13
CA VAL A 88 1.18 1.17 5.43
C VAL A 88 1.46 -0.13 6.19
N HIS A 89 2.58 -0.82 5.92
CA HIS A 89 2.98 -2.01 6.68
C HIS A 89 3.33 -1.65 8.13
N ILE A 90 4.20 -0.65 8.33
CA ILE A 90 4.59 -0.15 9.66
C ILE A 90 3.34 0.30 10.46
N THR A 91 2.47 1.11 9.85
CA THR A 91 1.25 1.61 10.50
C THR A 91 0.31 0.48 10.92
N LYS A 92 0.20 -0.59 10.11
CA LYS A 92 -0.59 -1.78 10.48
C LYS A 92 0.01 -2.55 11.66
N GLY A 93 1.34 -2.60 11.77
CA GLY A 93 2.04 -3.15 12.94
C GLY A 93 1.66 -2.41 14.21
N SER A 94 1.90 -1.10 14.26
CA SER A 94 1.61 -0.27 15.44
C SER A 94 0.13 -0.25 15.84
N ILE A 95 -0.80 -0.33 14.87
CA ILE A 95 -2.24 -0.48 15.19
C ILE A 95 -2.53 -1.83 15.86
N SER A 96 -1.84 -2.91 15.47
CA SER A 96 -2.00 -4.23 16.09
C SER A 96 -1.41 -4.28 17.51
N GLU A 97 -0.28 -3.60 17.72
CA GLU A 97 0.37 -3.44 19.02
C GLU A 97 -0.53 -2.64 19.98
N LEU A 98 -0.93 -1.42 19.59
CA LEU A 98 -1.82 -0.56 20.38
C LEU A 98 -3.17 -1.24 20.70
N ARG A 99 -3.73 -2.02 19.78
CA ARG A 99 -4.95 -2.81 20.06
C ARG A 99 -4.72 -3.83 21.18
N THR A 100 -3.57 -4.52 21.15
CA THR A 100 -3.21 -5.53 22.16
C THR A 100 -2.97 -4.90 23.53
N GLU A 101 -2.35 -3.72 23.56
CA GLU A 101 -2.19 -2.90 24.76
C GLU A 101 -3.54 -2.44 25.32
N VAL A 102 -4.42 -1.86 24.51
CA VAL A 102 -5.77 -1.42 24.92
C VAL A 102 -6.61 -2.57 25.46
N ASP A 103 -6.59 -3.74 24.82
CA ASP A 103 -7.32 -4.93 25.28
C ASP A 103 -6.67 -5.57 26.53
N THR A 104 -5.44 -5.19 26.89
CA THR A 104 -4.78 -5.56 28.15
C THR A 104 -5.15 -4.57 29.27
N LEU A 105 -5.02 -3.26 29.02
CA LEU A 105 -5.42 -2.19 29.95
C LEU A 105 -6.89 -2.30 30.36
N ARG A 106 -7.78 -2.67 29.41
CA ARG A 106 -9.20 -2.95 29.70
C ARG A 106 -9.40 -4.07 30.72
N LYS A 107 -8.64 -5.17 30.63
CA LYS A 107 -8.72 -6.28 31.59
C LYS A 107 -8.23 -5.85 32.97
N GLN A 108 -7.11 -5.13 33.02
CA GLN A 108 -6.57 -4.57 34.26
C GLN A 108 -7.54 -3.60 34.93
N MET A 109 -8.21 -2.72 34.16
CA MET A 109 -9.23 -1.80 34.68
C MET A 109 -10.43 -2.56 35.28
N VAL A 110 -10.91 -3.62 34.62
CA VAL A 110 -11.99 -4.48 35.16
C VAL A 110 -11.55 -5.20 36.44
N GLU A 111 -10.32 -5.72 36.49
CA GLU A 111 -9.77 -6.34 37.71
C GLU A 111 -9.69 -5.34 38.87
N VAL A 112 -9.13 -4.15 38.64
CA VAL A 112 -9.00 -3.09 39.65
C VAL A 112 -10.37 -2.62 40.13
N THR A 113 -11.35 -2.44 39.23
CA THR A 113 -12.72 -2.04 39.59
C THR A 113 -13.41 -3.12 40.44
N SER A 114 -13.28 -4.40 40.07
CA SER A 114 -13.82 -5.53 40.85
C SER A 114 -13.18 -5.64 42.24
N ARG A 115 -11.86 -5.40 42.32
CA ARG A 115 -11.11 -5.38 43.58
C ARG A 115 -11.44 -4.17 44.46
N ALA A 116 -11.81 -3.03 43.88
CA ALA A 116 -12.29 -1.87 44.62
C ALA A 116 -13.64 -2.18 45.29
N GLY A 117 -14.64 -2.67 44.54
CA GLY A 117 -15.93 -3.08 45.11
C GLY A 117 -15.79 -4.12 46.22
N THR A 118 -15.01 -5.19 46.00
CA THR A 118 -14.72 -6.21 47.03
C THR A 118 -14.00 -5.66 48.27
N LEU A 119 -13.36 -4.49 48.19
CA LEU A 119 -12.77 -3.79 49.35
C LEU A 119 -13.78 -2.86 50.02
N GLU A 120 -14.66 -2.19 49.25
CA GLU A 120 -15.77 -1.39 49.75
C GLU A 120 -16.76 -2.25 50.55
N ASP A 121 -17.21 -3.38 49.98
CA ASP A 121 -18.06 -4.39 50.65
C ASP A 121 -17.47 -4.80 52.02
N ARG A 122 -16.16 -5.11 52.03
CA ARG A 122 -15.44 -5.57 53.23
C ARG A 122 -15.19 -4.47 54.26
N VAL A 123 -15.21 -3.21 53.86
CA VAL A 123 -15.16 -2.07 54.78
C VAL A 123 -16.55 -1.84 55.40
N GLU A 124 -17.63 -1.94 54.61
CA GLU A 124 -19.00 -1.85 55.14
C GLU A 124 -19.30 -3.00 56.13
N ASP A 125 -18.94 -4.24 55.80
CA ASP A 125 -19.03 -5.39 56.72
C ASP A 125 -18.27 -5.14 58.04
N ALA A 126 -17.03 -4.63 57.96
CA ALA A 126 -16.19 -4.39 59.12
C ALA A 126 -16.70 -3.23 59.99
N GLU A 127 -17.18 -2.14 59.38
CA GLU A 127 -17.84 -1.05 60.10
C GLU A 127 -19.18 -1.49 60.69
N GLY A 128 -19.98 -2.28 59.97
CA GLY A 128 -21.22 -2.87 60.47
C GLY A 128 -20.98 -3.73 61.72
N GLY A 129 -20.03 -4.66 61.64
CA GLY A 129 -19.60 -5.47 62.78
C GLY A 129 -19.11 -4.62 63.96
N SER A 130 -18.27 -3.61 63.70
CA SER A 130 -17.78 -2.68 64.73
C SER A 130 -18.92 -1.85 65.37
N ARG A 131 -19.95 -1.48 64.59
CA ARG A 131 -21.12 -0.73 65.09
C ARG A 131 -22.08 -1.59 65.91
N CYS A 132 -22.15 -2.89 65.64
CA CYS A 132 -23.00 -3.84 66.37
C CYS A 132 -22.32 -4.44 67.61
N ASN A 133 -20.99 -4.58 67.61
CA ASN A 133 -20.23 -5.16 68.73
C ASN A 133 -19.96 -4.17 69.89
N ASN A 134 -20.27 -2.88 69.72
CA ASN A 134 -19.99 -1.83 70.70
C ASN A 134 -21.27 -1.22 71.28
N ILE A 135 -21.39 -1.19 72.62
CA ILE A 135 -22.49 -0.50 73.32
C ILE A 135 -22.29 1.02 73.18
N ARG A 136 -23.36 1.73 72.80
CA ARG A 136 -23.35 3.19 72.65
C ARG A 136 -24.07 3.87 73.81
N LEU A 137 -23.30 4.40 74.74
CA LEU A 137 -23.79 5.23 75.84
C LEU A 137 -24.14 6.65 75.32
N ILE A 138 -25.37 7.11 75.58
CA ILE A 138 -25.91 8.37 75.06
C ILE A 138 -26.62 9.13 76.19
N GLY A 139 -26.50 10.46 76.21
CA GLY A 139 -27.19 11.35 77.16
C GLY A 139 -26.37 11.76 78.39
N PHE A 140 -25.14 11.26 78.52
CA PHE A 140 -24.26 11.56 79.64
C PHE A 140 -23.83 13.04 79.69
N PRO A 141 -23.77 13.66 80.89
CA PRO A 141 -23.28 15.02 81.06
C PRO A 141 -21.79 15.10 80.73
N LYS A 142 -21.41 16.03 79.85
CA LYS A 142 -20.02 16.24 79.44
C LYS A 142 -19.14 16.57 80.66
N TRP A 143 -17.92 16.03 80.68
CA TRP A 143 -16.90 16.22 81.72
C TRP A 143 -17.19 15.56 83.08
N ALA A 144 -18.20 14.70 83.19
CA ALA A 144 -18.54 14.01 84.43
C ALA A 144 -17.69 12.74 84.73
N GLU A 145 -16.89 12.26 83.76
CA GLU A 145 -16.03 11.06 83.89
C GLU A 145 -14.88 11.20 84.90
N GLY A 146 -14.50 12.43 85.26
CA GLY A 146 -13.38 12.68 86.18
C GLY A 146 -12.06 12.10 85.65
N SER A 147 -11.41 11.26 86.46
CA SER A 147 -10.10 10.66 86.15
C SER A 147 -10.14 9.15 85.86
N SER A 148 -11.31 8.50 85.91
CA SER A 148 -11.46 7.06 85.65
C SER A 148 -12.78 6.76 84.96
N THR A 149 -12.71 6.39 83.69
CA THR A 149 -13.85 5.95 82.88
C THR A 149 -14.51 4.69 83.41
N GLU A 150 -13.74 3.78 84.03
CA GLU A 150 -14.27 2.53 84.58
C GLU A 150 -15.20 2.81 85.77
N ALA A 151 -14.71 3.56 86.76
CA ALA A 151 -15.50 3.96 87.93
C ALA A 151 -16.68 4.90 87.57
N PHE A 152 -16.58 5.62 86.45
CA PHE A 152 -17.73 6.36 85.91
C PHE A 152 -18.79 5.42 85.35
N VAL A 153 -18.42 4.45 84.50
CA VAL A 153 -19.40 3.50 83.92
C VAL A 153 -20.06 2.66 85.02
N GLU A 154 -19.30 2.19 86.03
CA GLU A 154 -19.83 1.48 87.20
C GLU A 154 -20.83 2.29 88.06
N HIS A 155 -20.88 3.61 87.92
CA HIS A 155 -21.85 4.46 88.63
C HIS A 155 -23.21 4.56 87.91
N TRP A 156 -23.28 4.23 86.61
CA TRP A 156 -24.43 4.52 85.76
C TRP A 156 -25.02 3.29 85.02
N VAL A 157 -24.45 2.09 85.20
CA VAL A 157 -24.86 0.81 84.57
C VAL A 157 -25.25 -0.22 85.64
#